data_AF-A0A382WQ09-F1
#
_entry.id   AF-A0A382WQ09-F1
#
_cell.length_a   1.000
_cell.length_b   1.000
_cell.length_c   1.000
_cell.angle_alpha   90.00
_cell.angle_beta   90.00
_cell.angle_gamma   90.00
#
_symmetry.space_group_name_H-M   'P 1'
#
loop_
_entity.id
_entity.type
_entity.pdbx_description
1 polymer ?
#
loop_
_entity_poly.entity_id
_entity_poly.type
_entity_poly.pdbx_seq_one_letter_code
_entity_poly.pdbx_strand_id
1 'polypeptide(L)'
;MDETSYLIIGITIGVFACFVAAYFYVQSLHQQHEKDKKDLEKETRKDSKRRQRRAIKGEISERIVPFLTEKTGCTGTELKHLGKPIDWIGFQGIDDNPKNKDITIKFFEVKSGDKISWDSDGREKAVRDAIKEGRVEWELIKINQKEIGEFFDENLDIEIKS
;
A
#
# COMPACT_ATOMS: atom_id res chain seq x y z
N MET A 1 -75.55 16.10 28.64
CA MET A 1 -74.25 15.43 28.83
C MET A 1 -73.82 15.65 30.25
N ASP A 2 -73.41 14.59 30.91
CA ASP A 2 -72.88 14.52 32.27
C ASP A 2 -71.42 15.02 32.33
N GLU A 3 -71.02 15.61 33.46
CA GLU A 3 -69.64 16.11 33.67
C GLU A 3 -68.58 15.01 33.48
N THR A 4 -68.94 13.78 33.82
CA THR A 4 -68.14 12.56 33.61
C THR A 4 -67.81 12.30 32.14
N SER A 5 -68.74 12.56 31.21
CA SER A 5 -68.47 12.39 29.78
C SER A 5 -67.42 13.38 29.24
N TYR A 6 -67.43 14.63 29.70
CA TYR A 6 -66.43 15.63 29.29
C TYR A 6 -65.02 15.25 29.78
N LEU A 7 -64.93 14.70 30.99
CA LEU A 7 -63.67 14.28 31.60
C LEU A 7 -63.05 13.09 30.84
N ILE A 8 -63.88 12.11 30.45
CA ILE A 8 -63.45 10.96 29.63
C ILE A 8 -62.95 11.42 28.25
N ILE A 9 -63.68 12.31 27.57
CA ILE A 9 -63.28 12.82 26.24
C ILE A 9 -61.93 13.55 26.33
N GLY A 10 -61.72 14.38 27.36
CA GLY A 10 -60.46 15.09 27.56
C GLY A 10 -59.26 14.15 27.76
N ILE A 11 -59.40 13.11 28.58
CA ILE A 11 -58.35 12.09 28.78
C ILE A 11 -58.06 11.36 27.48
N THR A 12 -59.10 10.95 26.74
CA THR A 12 -58.93 10.23 25.47
C THR A 12 -58.16 11.06 24.45
N ILE A 13 -58.49 12.35 24.33
CA ILE A 13 -57.78 13.29 23.44
C ILE A 13 -56.33 13.47 23.89
N GLY A 14 -56.09 13.61 25.20
CA GLY A 14 -54.74 13.76 25.76
C GLY A 14 -53.86 12.55 25.47
N VAL A 15 -54.38 11.34 25.70
CA VAL A 15 -53.67 10.08 25.41
C VAL A 15 -53.39 9.97 23.91
N PHE A 16 -54.38 10.28 23.06
CA PHE A 16 -54.20 10.26 21.61
C PHE A 16 -53.11 11.26 21.16
N ALA A 17 -53.11 12.49 21.69
CA ALA A 17 -52.10 13.49 21.39
C ALA A 17 -50.69 13.04 21.84
N CYS A 18 -50.57 12.38 23.00
CA CYS A 18 -49.31 11.79 23.46
C CYS A 18 -48.80 10.70 22.52
N PHE A 19 -49.67 9.81 22.04
CA PHE A 19 -49.26 8.78 21.07
C PHE A 19 -48.76 9.40 19.75
N VAL A 20 -49.45 10.43 19.26
CA VAL A 20 -49.04 11.15 18.05
C VAL A 20 -47.68 11.84 18.25
N ALA A 21 -47.48 12.51 19.38
CA ALA A 21 -46.20 13.15 19.70
C ALA A 21 -45.05 12.15 19.82
N ALA A 22 -45.29 11.02 20.51
CA ALA A 22 -44.31 9.94 20.63
C ALA A 22 -43.96 9.32 19.27
N TYR A 23 -44.96 9.11 18.40
CA TYR A 23 -44.76 8.62 17.04
C TYR A 23 -43.86 9.55 16.23
N PHE A 24 -44.13 10.87 16.23
CA PHE A 24 -43.28 11.84 15.54
C PHE A 24 -41.86 11.91 16.11
N TYR A 25 -41.73 11.80 17.44
CA TYR A 25 -40.42 11.78 18.10
C TYR A 25 -39.57 10.57 17.65
N VAL A 26 -40.14 9.35 17.70
CA VAL A 26 -39.45 8.13 17.23
C VAL A 26 -39.10 8.22 15.74
N GLN A 27 -40.01 8.73 14.92
CA GLN A 27 -39.76 8.88 13.48
C GLN A 27 -38.61 9.86 13.20
N SER A 28 -38.49 10.94 13.98
CA SER A 28 -37.40 11.90 13.85
C SER A 28 -36.03 11.30 14.23
N LEU A 29 -35.98 10.45 15.27
CA LEU A 29 -34.76 9.75 15.69
C LEU A 29 -34.30 8.75 14.61
N HIS A 30 -35.21 7.96 14.05
CA HIS A 30 -34.86 7.03 12.97
C HIS A 30 -34.24 7.74 11.76
N GLN A 31 -34.76 8.92 11.40
CA GLN A 31 -34.20 9.68 10.28
C GLN A 31 -32.79 10.22 10.56
N GLN A 32 -32.48 10.61 11.80
CA GLN A 32 -31.13 11.02 12.19
C GLN A 32 -30.16 9.84 12.10
N HIS A 33 -30.50 8.70 12.72
CA HIS A 33 -29.65 7.52 12.69
C HIS A 33 -29.37 7.01 11.26
N GLU A 34 -30.36 7.03 10.37
CA GLU A 34 -30.18 6.60 8.98
C GLU A 34 -29.33 7.59 8.16
N LYS A 35 -29.38 8.88 8.46
CA LYS A 35 -28.49 9.88 7.85
C LYS A 35 -27.06 9.68 8.32
N ASP A 36 -26.86 9.57 9.63
CA ASP A 36 -25.54 9.39 10.24
C ASP A 36 -24.86 8.12 9.74
N LYS A 37 -25.59 7.00 9.65
CA LYS A 37 -25.08 5.76 9.05
C LYS A 37 -24.65 5.97 7.59
N LYS A 38 -25.49 6.59 6.76
CA LYS A 38 -25.18 6.83 5.34
C LYS A 38 -23.98 7.74 5.17
N ASP A 39 -23.82 8.75 6.02
CA ASP A 39 -22.69 9.65 5.93
C ASP A 39 -21.40 8.99 6.43
N LEU A 40 -21.46 8.20 7.51
CA LEU A 40 -20.34 7.37 7.96
C LEU A 40 -19.91 6.34 6.91
N GLU A 41 -20.87 5.68 6.26
CA GLU A 41 -20.61 4.75 5.15
C GLU A 41 -19.94 5.46 3.96
N LYS A 42 -20.41 6.67 3.60
CA LYS A 42 -19.79 7.48 2.54
C LYS A 42 -18.37 7.88 2.91
N GLU A 43 -18.13 8.31 4.14
CA GLU A 43 -16.80 8.70 4.62
C GLU A 43 -15.84 7.51 4.64
N THR A 44 -16.28 6.37 5.16
CA THR A 44 -15.52 5.11 5.17
C THR A 44 -15.18 4.68 3.75
N ARG A 45 -16.14 4.76 2.83
CA ARG A 45 -15.93 4.44 1.42
C ARG A 45 -14.96 5.42 0.73
N LYS A 46 -15.04 6.71 1.06
CA LYS A 46 -14.10 7.72 0.55
C LYS A 46 -12.69 7.48 1.07
N ASP A 47 -12.52 7.18 2.36
CA ASP A 47 -11.21 6.90 2.94
C ASP A 47 -10.60 5.62 2.38
N SER A 48 -11.39 4.55 2.27
CA SER A 48 -10.96 3.29 1.64
C SER A 48 -10.45 3.51 0.21
N LYS A 49 -11.20 4.21 -0.63
CA LYS A 49 -10.78 4.57 -1.99
C LYS A 49 -9.49 5.41 -2.01
N ARG A 50 -9.33 6.34 -1.07
CA ARG A 50 -8.14 7.18 -0.96
C ARG A 50 -6.91 6.35 -0.59
N ARG A 51 -7.03 5.44 0.38
CA ARG A 51 -5.94 4.53 0.78
C ARG A 51 -5.55 3.61 -0.36
N GLN A 52 -6.52 3.01 -1.03
CA GLN A 52 -6.29 2.15 -2.19
C GLN A 52 -5.52 2.90 -3.29
N ARG A 53 -5.96 4.12 -3.64
CA ARG A 53 -5.26 4.95 -4.64
C ARG A 53 -3.83 5.29 -4.23
N ARG A 54 -3.59 5.61 -2.94
CA ARG A 54 -2.23 5.89 -2.43
C ARG A 54 -1.33 4.66 -2.53
N ALA A 55 -1.83 3.49 -2.15
CA ALA A 55 -1.09 2.24 -2.24
C ALA A 55 -0.72 1.90 -3.69
N ILE A 56 -1.70 1.94 -4.61
CA ILE A 56 -1.48 1.70 -6.04
C ILE A 56 -0.48 2.70 -6.62
N LYS A 57 -0.58 3.99 -6.27
CA LYS A 57 0.37 5.01 -6.72
C LYS A 57 1.79 4.72 -6.23
N GLY A 58 1.95 4.22 -5.01
CA GLY A 58 3.24 3.77 -4.48
C GLY A 58 3.83 2.65 -5.31
N GLU A 59 3.08 1.57 -5.50
CA GLU A 59 3.54 0.39 -6.27
C GLU A 59 3.88 0.76 -7.73
N ILE A 60 3.05 1.57 -8.38
CA ILE A 60 3.34 2.04 -9.75
C ILE A 60 4.62 2.89 -9.76
N SER A 61 4.80 3.77 -8.78
CA SER A 61 5.97 4.65 -8.74
C SER A 61 7.30 3.88 -8.67
N GLU A 62 7.31 2.75 -7.97
CA GLU A 62 8.48 1.86 -7.88
C GLU A 62 8.77 1.17 -9.22
N ARG A 63 7.73 0.88 -10.02
CA ARG A 63 7.88 0.17 -11.30
C ARG A 63 8.11 1.06 -12.51
N ILE A 64 7.82 2.37 -12.45
CA ILE A 64 8.02 3.28 -13.59
C ILE A 64 9.47 3.74 -13.79
N VAL A 65 10.40 3.37 -12.89
CA VAL A 65 11.81 3.79 -12.93
C VAL A 65 12.50 3.60 -14.28
N PRO A 66 12.29 2.49 -15.03
CA PRO A 66 12.89 2.31 -16.36
C PRO A 66 12.54 3.41 -17.38
N PHE A 67 11.43 4.13 -17.18
CA PHE A 67 10.99 5.23 -18.04
C PHE A 67 11.48 6.61 -17.56
N LEU A 68 12.18 6.68 -16.43
CA LEU A 68 12.68 7.91 -15.82
C LEU A 68 14.16 8.14 -16.11
N THR A 69 14.56 7.94 -17.37
CA THR A 69 15.97 8.01 -17.82
C THR A 69 16.64 9.34 -17.45
N GLU A 70 15.94 10.47 -17.52
CA GLU A 70 16.49 11.77 -17.11
C GLU A 70 16.87 11.83 -15.62
N LYS A 71 16.23 11.02 -14.77
CA LYS A 71 16.51 10.98 -13.33
C LYS A 71 17.56 9.93 -12.97
N THR A 72 17.55 8.78 -13.63
CA THR A 72 18.48 7.67 -13.34
C THR A 72 19.82 7.87 -14.05
N GLY A 73 19.80 8.51 -15.22
CA GLY A 73 20.91 8.51 -16.18
C GLY A 73 21.15 7.14 -16.81
N CYS A 74 20.26 6.17 -16.60
CA CYS A 74 20.34 4.81 -17.13
C CYS A 74 19.18 4.56 -18.09
N THR A 75 19.43 3.79 -19.15
CA THR A 75 18.34 3.28 -19.99
C THR A 75 17.53 2.23 -19.21
N GLY A 76 16.35 1.86 -19.73
CA GLY A 76 15.53 0.83 -19.11
C GLY A 76 16.19 -0.56 -19.08
N THR A 77 17.07 -0.87 -20.03
CA THR A 77 17.78 -2.16 -20.15
C THR A 77 18.92 -2.29 -19.14
N GLU A 78 19.54 -1.17 -18.78
CA GLU A 78 20.61 -1.06 -17.78
C GLU A 78 20.12 -1.16 -16.33
N LEU A 79 18.80 -1.07 -16.11
CA LEU A 79 18.17 -1.10 -14.80
C LEU A 79 17.68 -2.52 -14.45
N LYS A 80 17.98 -2.97 -13.22
CA LYS A 80 17.46 -4.21 -12.65
C LYS A 80 16.73 -3.90 -11.35
N HIS A 81 15.51 -4.43 -11.25
CA HIS A 81 14.72 -4.34 -10.03
C HIS A 81 15.22 -5.38 -9.02
N LEU A 82 15.35 -4.98 -7.76
CA LEU A 82 15.73 -5.84 -6.64
C LEU A 82 14.60 -5.91 -5.61
N GLY A 83 14.14 -4.75 -5.11
CA GLY A 83 13.19 -4.61 -4.01
C GLY A 83 13.85 -4.30 -2.68
N LYS A 84 13.08 -4.16 -1.59
CA LYS A 84 13.62 -3.70 -0.29
C LYS A 84 14.81 -4.54 0.19
N PRO A 85 15.89 -3.90 0.72
CA PRO A 85 15.99 -2.48 1.10
C PRO A 85 16.55 -1.52 0.02
N ILE A 86 16.74 -1.97 -1.23
CA ILE A 86 17.12 -1.12 -2.38
C ILE A 86 16.25 -1.49 -3.58
N ASP A 87 15.36 -0.62 -4.03
CA ASP A 87 14.43 -0.96 -5.11
C ASP A 87 15.11 -1.32 -6.46
N TRP A 88 16.15 -0.59 -6.88
CA TRP A 88 16.81 -0.80 -8.17
C TRP A 88 18.34 -0.67 -8.13
N ILE A 89 18.99 -1.40 -9.03
CA ILE A 89 20.40 -1.22 -9.40
C ILE A 89 20.51 -0.87 -10.89
N GLY A 90 21.34 0.11 -11.23
CA GLY A 90 21.61 0.54 -12.59
C GLY A 90 23.07 0.33 -12.96
N PHE A 91 23.30 -0.21 -14.15
CA PHE A 91 24.63 -0.44 -14.73
C PHE A 91 24.86 0.57 -15.85
N GLN A 92 25.05 1.84 -15.51
CA GLN A 92 25.15 2.92 -16.49
C GLN A 92 26.33 2.68 -17.45
N GLY A 93 26.06 2.73 -18.76
CA GLY A 93 27.05 2.59 -19.83
C GLY A 93 27.29 1.14 -20.26
N ILE A 94 26.57 0.15 -19.72
CA ILE A 94 26.76 -1.26 -20.08
C ILE A 94 26.25 -1.57 -21.50
N ASP A 95 25.23 -0.82 -21.97
CA ASP A 95 24.67 -1.00 -23.31
C ASP A 95 25.56 -0.40 -24.41
N ASP A 96 26.36 0.62 -24.09
CA ASP A 96 27.18 1.35 -25.07
C ASP A 96 28.34 0.51 -25.61
N ASN A 97 29.10 -0.14 -24.70
CA ASN A 97 30.13 -1.13 -25.04
C ASN A 97 30.50 -1.95 -23.79
N PRO A 98 30.24 -3.27 -23.75
CA PRO A 98 30.57 -4.12 -22.59
C PRO A 98 32.06 -4.18 -22.24
N LYS A 99 32.95 -3.76 -23.15
CA LYS A 99 34.40 -3.65 -22.92
C LYS A 99 34.83 -2.28 -22.43
N ASN A 100 33.89 -1.36 -22.24
CA ASN A 100 34.18 -0.01 -21.79
C ASN A 100 34.54 -0.03 -20.30
N LYS A 101 35.53 0.78 -19.91
CA LYS A 101 36.01 0.85 -18.52
C LYS A 101 35.18 1.79 -17.65
N ASP A 102 34.20 2.48 -18.24
CA ASP A 102 33.46 3.58 -17.61
C ASP A 102 32.05 3.17 -17.16
N ILE A 103 31.90 1.94 -16.64
CA ILE A 103 30.62 1.50 -16.07
C ILE A 103 30.45 2.11 -14.68
N THR A 104 29.34 2.80 -14.45
CA THR A 104 28.97 3.30 -13.12
C THR A 104 27.80 2.48 -12.56
N ILE A 105 28.04 1.82 -11.43
CA ILE A 105 26.98 1.10 -10.69
C ILE A 105 26.24 2.11 -9.81
N LYS A 106 24.92 2.21 -9.97
CA LYS A 106 24.04 3.10 -9.21
C LYS A 106 22.99 2.31 -8.45
N PHE A 107 22.73 2.69 -7.21
CA PHE A 107 21.67 2.12 -6.39
C PHE A 107 20.55 3.16 -6.23
N PHE A 108 19.31 2.73 -6.37
CA PHE A 108 18.14 3.61 -6.29
C PHE A 108 17.13 3.06 -5.31
N GLU A 109 16.70 3.92 -4.40
CA GLU A 109 15.54 3.73 -3.55
C GLU A 109 14.45 4.70 -4.04
N VAL A 110 13.25 4.20 -4.29
CA VAL A 110 12.19 4.95 -4.95
C VAL A 110 11.11 5.29 -3.93
N LYS A 111 10.90 6.58 -3.69
CA LYS A 111 9.86 7.06 -2.78
C LYS A 111 8.77 7.80 -3.54
N SER A 112 7.53 7.44 -3.24
CA SER A 112 6.33 8.08 -3.77
C SER A 112 5.72 9.02 -2.73
N GLY A 113 5.38 10.24 -3.13
CA GLY A 113 4.67 11.22 -2.29
C GLY A 113 5.52 12.43 -1.89
N ASP A 114 4.87 13.41 -1.26
CA ASP A 114 5.49 14.72 -0.98
C ASP A 114 6.50 14.67 0.17
N LYS A 115 6.43 13.64 1.01
CA LYS A 115 7.35 13.42 2.13
C LYS A 115 8.12 12.12 1.90
N ILE A 116 9.45 12.23 1.90
CA ILE A 116 10.34 11.07 1.91
C ILE A 116 10.20 10.39 3.27
N SER A 117 9.76 9.13 3.26
CA SER A 117 9.70 8.28 4.46
C SER A 117 10.59 7.07 4.25
N TRP A 118 11.29 6.67 5.30
CA TRP A 118 12.16 5.50 5.32
C TRP A 118 11.45 4.36 6.05
N ASP A 119 11.89 3.13 5.81
CA ASP A 119 11.42 1.97 6.55
C ASP A 119 11.58 2.14 8.07
N SER A 120 10.62 1.60 8.84
CA SER A 120 10.60 1.69 10.31
C SER A 120 11.79 0.98 10.95
N ASP A 121 12.27 -0.09 10.29
CA ASP A 121 13.34 -0.94 10.76
C ASP A 121 14.73 -0.35 10.46
N GLY A 122 14.79 0.75 9.71
CA GLY A 122 16.02 1.48 9.38
C GLY A 122 16.95 0.75 8.40
N ARG A 123 16.52 -0.34 7.77
CA ARG A 123 17.33 -1.16 6.86
C ARG A 123 17.69 -0.40 5.60
N GLU A 124 16.77 0.38 5.03
CA GLU A 124 17.02 1.20 3.84
C GLU A 124 18.11 2.25 4.11
N LYS A 125 18.06 2.89 5.29
CA LYS A 125 19.09 3.85 5.71
C LYS A 125 20.44 3.17 5.93
N ALA A 126 20.45 2.05 6.64
CA ALA A 126 21.69 1.32 6.92
C ALA A 126 22.39 0.89 5.63
N VAL A 127 21.64 0.44 4.62
CA VAL A 127 22.19 0.03 3.33
C VAL A 127 22.63 1.25 2.50
N ARG A 128 21.87 2.34 2.48
CA ARG A 128 22.29 3.61 1.87
C ARG A 128 23.62 4.09 2.44
N ASP A 129 23.76 4.03 3.76
CA ASP A 129 24.97 4.50 4.46
C ASP A 129 26.16 3.57 4.17
N ALA A 130 25.94 2.25 4.12
CA ALA A 130 26.95 1.30 3.67
C ALA A 130 27.48 1.60 2.26
N ILE A 131 26.57 1.89 1.32
CA ILE A 131 26.94 2.27 -0.06
C ILE A 131 27.74 3.58 -0.06
N LYS A 132 27.29 4.60 0.67
CA LYS A 132 27.96 5.90 0.73
C LYS A 132 29.34 5.84 1.39
N GLU A 133 29.51 4.94 2.35
CA GLU A 133 30.78 4.66 3.03
C GLU A 133 31.71 3.77 2.19
N GLY A 134 31.26 3.28 1.03
CA GLY A 134 32.06 2.41 0.15
C GLY A 134 32.14 0.95 0.62
N ARG A 135 31.27 0.52 1.54
CA ARG A 135 31.16 -0.87 1.99
C ARG A 135 30.38 -1.72 0.98
N VAL A 136 30.91 -1.77 -0.25
CA VAL A 136 30.35 -2.51 -1.39
C VAL A 136 31.48 -3.37 -1.97
N GLU A 137 31.26 -4.68 -1.98
CA GLU A 137 32.27 -5.67 -2.38
C GLU A 137 31.77 -6.49 -3.57
N TRP A 138 32.70 -6.91 -4.43
CA TRP A 138 32.44 -7.83 -5.53
C TRP A 138 33.08 -9.17 -5.20
N GLU A 139 32.25 -10.21 -5.13
CA GLU A 139 32.70 -11.58 -4.91
C GLU A 139 32.26 -12.49 -6.06
N LEU A 140 33.18 -13.28 -6.59
CA LEU A 140 32.89 -14.30 -7.58
C LEU A 140 32.66 -15.65 -6.87
N ILE A 141 31.41 -16.11 -6.86
CA ILE A 141 31.07 -17.44 -6.38
C ILE A 141 30.92 -18.37 -7.59
N LYS A 142 31.75 -19.40 -7.66
CA LYS A 142 31.66 -20.44 -8.69
C LYS A 142 31.00 -21.68 -8.09
N ILE A 143 29.78 -21.96 -8.53
CA ILE A 143 29.06 -23.18 -8.16
C ILE A 143 29.07 -24.12 -9.37
N ASN A 144 29.45 -25.39 -9.17
CA ASN A 144 29.43 -26.37 -10.25
C ASN A 144 28.09 -27.14 -10.29
N GLN A 145 27.73 -27.71 -11.45
CA GLN A 145 26.45 -28.42 -11.60
C GLN A 145 26.30 -29.65 -10.68
N LYS A 146 27.41 -30.29 -10.30
CA LYS A 146 27.42 -31.45 -9.40
C LYS A 146 27.06 -31.03 -7.97
N GLU A 147 27.64 -29.94 -7.47
CA GLU A 147 27.31 -29.34 -6.17
C GLU A 147 25.84 -28.91 -6.10
N ILE A 148 25.29 -28.38 -7.20
CA ILE A 148 23.85 -28.05 -7.29
C ILE A 148 23.01 -29.32 -7.21
N GLY A 149 23.37 -30.37 -7.97
CA GLY A 149 22.68 -31.65 -7.94
C GLY A 149 22.69 -32.29 -6.55
N GLU A 150 23.86 -32.35 -5.91
CA GLU A 150 24.02 -32.86 -4.54
C GLU A 150 23.18 -32.07 -3.53
N PHE A 151 23.15 -30.73 -3.64
CA PHE A 151 22.31 -29.90 -2.77
C PHE A 151 20.82 -30.17 -2.95
N PHE A 152 20.35 -30.33 -4.19
CA PHE A 152 18.96 -30.68 -4.45
C PHE A 152 18.62 -32.08 -3.96
N ASP A 153 19.45 -33.08 -4.25
CA ASP A 153 19.23 -34.47 -3.84
C ASP A 153 19.22 -34.63 -2.30
N GLU A 154 20.05 -33.86 -1.58
CA GLU A 154 20.09 -33.91 -0.11
C GLU A 154 18.93 -33.15 0.57
N ASN A 155 18.37 -32.11 -0.06
CA ASN A 155 17.44 -31.18 0.60
C ASN A 155 16.03 -31.15 0.00
N LEU A 156 15.84 -31.75 -1.18
CA LEU A 156 14.57 -31.80 -1.90
C LEU A 156 14.44 -33.18 -2.55
N ASP A 157 13.72 -34.09 -1.89
CA ASP A 157 13.17 -35.32 -2.48
C ASP A 157 12.15 -34.96 -3.58
N ILE A 158 12.60 -34.36 -4.69
CA ILE A 158 11.77 -34.16 -5.87
C ILE A 158 12.09 -35.31 -6.82
N GLU A 159 11.26 -36.35 -6.78
CA GLU A 159 11.09 -37.26 -7.93
C GLU A 159 10.61 -36.43 -9.12
N ILE A 160 11.54 -35.97 -9.96
CA ILE A 160 11.20 -35.39 -11.26
C ILE A 160 10.74 -36.55 -12.15
N LYS A 161 9.44 -36.78 -12.23
CA LYS A 161 8.86 -37.61 -13.30
C LYS A 161 9.08 -36.91 -14.64
N SER A 162 9.90 -37.54 -15.49
CA SER A 162 10.11 -37.18 -16.89
C SER A 162 8.83 -37.27 -17.71
#